data_AF-A0A1W6JYJ5-F1
#
_entry.id   AF-A0A1W6JYJ5-F1
#
_cell.length_a   1.000
_cell.length_b   1.000
_cell.length_c   1.000
_cell.angle_alpha   90.00
_cell.angle_beta   90.00
_cell.angle_gamma   90.00
#
_symmetry.space_group_name_H-M   'P 1'
#
loop_
_entity.id
_entity.type
_entity.pdbx_description
1 polymer ?
#
loop_
_entity_poly.entity_id
_entity_poly.type
_entity_poly.pdbx_seq_one_letter_code
_entity_poly.pdbx_strand_id
1 'polypeptide(L)'
;MNEYTKIIFRIILLIVGVLLIYSGISLAMSSGAEIKYMMMLAKVKPLLPLPFSTMIFAFLFNGLLLTIIGIYPNFTLFLNKTSVYSLILRILAIFSAIVMINPMILEIQFIIDGKVNFMAIATAPGLIFPGGLFVHVFFEHWLGGILGLTLGIKPKIFSALKRVLLKNRL
;
A
#
# COMPACT_ATOMS: atom_id res chain seq x y z
N MET A 1 -6.65 10.61 19.94
CA MET A 1 -6.31 9.17 19.86
C MET A 1 -5.67 8.76 21.19
N ASN A 2 -6.21 7.73 21.85
CA ASN A 2 -5.60 7.19 23.07
C ASN A 2 -4.31 6.39 22.72
N GLU A 3 -3.54 5.96 23.72
CA GLU A 3 -2.25 5.28 23.48
C GLU A 3 -2.42 3.91 22.81
N TYR A 4 -3.42 3.12 23.21
CA TYR A 4 -3.70 1.82 22.60
C TYR A 4 -4.02 1.93 21.11
N THR A 5 -4.89 2.86 20.72
CA THR A 5 -5.23 3.10 19.31
C THR A 5 -4.00 3.52 18.50
N LYS A 6 -3.08 4.31 19.08
CA LYS A 6 -1.83 4.67 18.39
C LYS A 6 -0.91 3.47 18.20
N ILE A 7 -0.79 2.60 19.20
CA ILE A 7 0.01 1.36 19.09
C ILE A 7 -0.58 0.46 18.00
N ILE A 8 -1.90 0.22 18.04
CA ILE A 8 -2.60 -0.58 17.02
C ILE A 8 -2.36 0.00 15.64
N PHE A 9 -2.52 1.31 15.47
CA PHE A 9 -2.33 1.93 14.16
C PHE A 9 -0.87 1.84 13.68
N ARG A 10 0.12 1.94 14.57
CA ARG A 10 1.53 1.69 14.22
C ARG A 10 1.76 0.24 13.78
N ILE A 11 1.16 -0.72 14.46
CA ILE A 11 1.24 -2.14 14.08
C ILE A 11 0.60 -2.36 12.71
N ILE A 12 -0.56 -1.75 12.43
CA ILE A 12 -1.19 -1.81 11.11
C ILE A 12 -0.26 -1.25 10.03
N LEU A 13 0.35 -0.09 10.26
CA LEU A 13 1.31 0.50 9.32
C LEU A 13 2.53 -0.40 9.07
N LEU A 14 3.05 -1.05 10.12
CA LEU A 14 4.13 -2.01 10.02
C LEU A 14 3.74 -3.24 9.20
N ILE A 15 2.61 -3.86 9.53
CA ILE A 15 2.13 -5.08 8.86
C ILE A 15 1.88 -4.79 7.38
N VAL A 16 1.12 -3.74 7.07
CA VAL A 16 0.84 -3.34 5.69
C VAL A 16 2.13 -2.99 4.95
N GLY A 17 3.04 -2.26 5.60
CA GLY A 17 4.32 -1.89 5.02
C GLY A 17 5.17 -3.10 4.65
N VAL A 18 5.27 -4.08 5.54
CA VAL A 18 6.02 -5.33 5.31
C VAL A 18 5.39 -6.17 4.21
N LEU A 19 4.05 -6.31 4.21
CA LEU A 19 3.33 -7.03 3.15
C LEU A 19 3.61 -6.41 1.78
N LEU A 20 3.54 -5.08 1.66
CA LEU A 20 3.85 -4.38 0.41
C LEU A 20 5.30 -4.57 -0.03
N ILE A 21 6.26 -4.53 0.89
CA ILE A 21 7.67 -4.80 0.56
C ILE A 21 7.83 -6.22 0.04
N TYR A 22 7.27 -7.20 0.75
CA TYR A 22 7.28 -8.60 0.34
C TYR A 22 6.69 -8.76 -1.06
N SER A 23 5.55 -8.11 -1.32
CA SER A 23 4.89 -8.21 -2.61
C SER A 23 5.67 -7.54 -3.74
N GLY A 24 6.30 -6.40 -3.48
CA GLY A 24 7.19 -5.76 -4.43
C GLY A 24 8.40 -6.63 -4.79
N ILE A 25 9.02 -7.28 -3.78
CA ILE A 25 10.18 -8.16 -4.00
C ILE A 25 9.77 -9.39 -4.81
N SER A 26 8.70 -10.07 -4.43
CA SER A 26 8.30 -11.29 -5.14
C SER A 26 7.83 -11.00 -6.56
N LEU A 27 7.15 -9.88 -6.80
CA LEU A 27 6.81 -9.46 -8.16
C LEU A 27 8.08 -9.16 -8.98
N ALA A 28 9.11 -8.57 -8.37
CA ALA A 28 10.39 -8.34 -9.03
C ALA A 28 11.17 -9.64 -9.33
N MET A 29 10.97 -10.68 -8.53
CA MET A 29 11.60 -11.99 -8.71
C MET A 29 10.79 -12.93 -9.62
N SER A 30 9.54 -12.59 -9.93
CA SER A 30 8.67 -13.42 -10.77
C SER A 30 9.09 -13.38 -12.23
N SER A 31 9.06 -14.54 -12.89
CA SER A 31 9.34 -14.64 -14.32
C SER A 31 8.19 -14.07 -15.16
N GLY A 32 8.51 -13.59 -16.38
CA GLY A 32 7.49 -13.09 -17.31
C GLY A 32 6.41 -14.13 -17.68
N ALA A 33 6.74 -15.43 -17.62
CA ALA A 33 5.80 -16.52 -17.87
C ALA A 33 4.81 -16.71 -16.71
N GLU A 34 5.28 -16.65 -15.46
CA GLU A 34 4.44 -16.69 -14.26
C GLU A 34 3.51 -15.47 -14.22
N ILE A 35 4.06 -14.31 -14.57
CA ILE A 35 3.32 -13.05 -14.69
C ILE A 35 2.16 -13.21 -15.67
N LYS A 36 2.43 -13.71 -16.87
CA LYS A 36 1.43 -13.91 -17.93
C LYS A 36 0.37 -14.95 -17.57
N TYR A 37 0.78 -16.07 -16.97
CA TYR A 37 -0.12 -17.14 -16.55
C TYR A 37 -1.15 -16.64 -15.53
N MET A 38 -0.68 -15.91 -14.52
CA MET A 38 -1.52 -15.37 -13.46
C MET A 38 -2.43 -14.22 -13.93
N MET A 39 -2.00 -13.38 -14.87
CA MET A 39 -2.88 -12.39 -15.53
C MET A 39 -4.06 -13.08 -16.25
N MET A 40 -3.80 -14.22 -16.88
CA MET A 40 -4.81 -14.99 -17.60
C MET A 40 -5.85 -15.58 -16.64
N LEU A 41 -5.39 -16.07 -15.47
CA LEU A 41 -6.26 -16.63 -14.44
C LEU A 41 -7.20 -15.58 -13.85
N ALA A 42 -6.71 -14.37 -13.63
CA ALA A 42 -7.45 -13.39 -12.85
C ALA A 42 -8.41 -12.51 -13.67
N LYS A 43 -8.47 -12.65 -15.01
CA LYS A 43 -9.53 -12.11 -15.91
C LYS A 43 -9.86 -10.60 -15.82
N VAL A 44 -9.18 -9.83 -14.98
CA VAL A 44 -9.39 -8.39 -14.78
C VAL A 44 -8.48 -7.59 -15.71
N LYS A 45 -9.03 -6.51 -16.28
CA LYS A 45 -8.27 -5.56 -17.11
C LYS A 45 -8.04 -4.27 -16.32
N PRO A 46 -6.79 -3.83 -16.11
CA PRO A 46 -6.52 -2.57 -15.44
C PRO A 46 -7.02 -1.38 -16.30
N LEU A 47 -7.44 -0.30 -15.64
CA LEU A 47 -7.90 0.92 -16.33
C LEU A 47 -6.80 1.52 -17.22
N LEU A 48 -5.59 1.59 -16.67
CA LEU A 48 -4.38 1.95 -17.40
C LEU A 48 -3.44 0.74 -17.44
N PRO A 49 -2.98 0.29 -18.62
CA PRO A 49 -1.98 -0.76 -18.73
C PRO A 49 -0.64 -0.19 -18.26
N LEU A 50 -0.29 -0.46 -17.01
CA LEU A 50 0.97 -0.03 -16.41
C LEU A 50 2.00 -1.15 -16.49
N PRO A 51 3.28 -0.84 -16.77
CA PRO A 51 4.36 -1.82 -16.66
C PRO A 51 4.45 -2.43 -15.25
N PHE A 52 4.81 -3.70 -15.14
CA PHE A 52 5.02 -4.35 -13.84
C PHE A 52 6.09 -3.66 -12.99
N SER A 53 7.10 -3.06 -13.62
CA SER A 53 8.10 -2.24 -12.93
C SER A 53 7.47 -1.06 -12.17
N THR A 54 6.39 -0.48 -12.68
CA THR A 54 5.65 0.59 -12.00
C THR A 54 4.90 0.05 -10.77
N MET A 55 4.34 -1.16 -10.86
CA MET A 55 3.67 -1.81 -9.72
C MET A 55 4.67 -2.24 -8.64
N ILE A 56 5.82 -2.80 -9.05
CA ILE A 56 6.95 -3.11 -8.15
C ILE A 56 7.38 -1.86 -7.40
N PHE A 57 7.62 -0.76 -8.12
CA PHE A 57 7.99 0.51 -7.51
C PHE A 57 6.93 0.98 -6.51
N ALA A 58 5.65 0.95 -6.89
CA ALA A 58 4.57 1.41 -6.03
C ALA A 58 4.48 0.62 -4.72
N PHE A 59 4.58 -0.72 -4.80
CA PHE A 59 4.60 -1.59 -3.64
C PHE A 59 5.81 -1.33 -2.74
N LEU A 60 7.03 -1.33 -3.30
CA LEU A 60 8.23 -1.12 -2.50
C LEU A 60 8.26 0.28 -1.87
N PHE A 61 7.92 1.32 -2.63
CA PHE A 61 7.99 2.70 -2.17
C PHE A 61 6.98 2.98 -1.05
N ASN A 62 5.70 2.66 -1.24
CA ASN A 62 4.70 2.83 -0.19
C ASN A 62 4.95 1.87 0.99
N GLY A 63 5.39 0.64 0.73
CA GLY A 63 5.74 -0.31 1.77
C GLY A 63 6.85 0.19 2.69
N LEU A 64 7.91 0.76 2.12
CA LEU A 64 9.00 1.39 2.86
C LEU A 64 8.52 2.60 3.67
N LEU A 65 7.74 3.50 3.07
CA LEU A 65 7.21 4.67 3.78
C LEU A 65 6.34 4.29 4.99
N LEU A 66 5.43 3.33 4.80
CA LEU A 66 4.54 2.86 5.87
C LEU A 66 5.33 2.17 6.99
N THR A 67 6.30 1.33 6.63
CA THR A 67 7.20 0.68 7.59
C THR A 67 7.99 1.71 8.39
N ILE A 68 8.62 2.68 7.73
CA ILE A 68 9.39 3.75 8.39
C ILE A 68 8.51 4.52 9.39
N ILE A 69 7.26 4.83 9.03
CA ILE A 69 6.35 5.56 9.93
C ILE A 69 5.90 4.68 11.10
N GLY A 70 5.66 3.39 10.85
CA GLY A 70 5.34 2.42 11.91
C GLY A 70 6.44 2.32 12.97
N ILE A 71 7.71 2.21 12.54
CA ILE A 71 8.89 2.15 13.42
C ILE A 71 9.17 3.54 14.03
N TYR A 72 9.27 4.56 13.19
CA TYR A 72 9.68 5.93 13.52
C TYR A 72 8.57 6.93 13.19
N PRO A 73 7.52 7.06 14.05
CA PRO A 73 6.37 7.94 13.77
C PRO A 73 6.75 9.42 13.64
N ASN A 74 7.92 9.84 14.14
CA ASN A 74 8.45 11.19 13.94
C ASN A 74 8.77 11.52 12.47
N PHE A 75 8.94 10.52 11.61
CA PHE A 75 9.14 10.73 10.18
C PHE A 75 7.96 11.47 9.53
N THR A 76 6.76 11.35 10.10
CA THR A 76 5.58 12.11 9.66
C THR A 76 5.78 13.62 9.79
N LEU A 77 6.62 14.10 10.71
CA LEU A 77 6.95 15.52 10.83
C LEU A 77 7.78 16.00 9.65
N PHE A 78 8.68 15.17 9.12
CA PHE A 78 9.42 15.46 7.91
C PHE A 78 8.48 15.60 6.72
N LEU A 79 7.55 14.65 6.54
CA LEU A 79 6.52 14.70 5.49
C LEU A 79 5.57 15.89 5.62
N ASN A 80 5.46 16.50 6.81
CA ASN A 80 4.65 17.70 7.01
C ASN A 80 5.37 19.01 6.64
N LYS A 81 6.68 18.96 6.38
CA LYS A 81 7.45 20.15 5.95
C LYS A 81 7.10 20.50 4.52
N THR A 82 7.24 21.79 4.18
CA THR A 82 7.12 22.34 2.83
C THR A 82 8.42 22.27 2.03
N SER A 83 9.40 21.47 2.47
CA SER A 83 10.64 21.28 1.72
C SER A 83 10.39 20.51 0.43
N VAL A 84 11.22 20.78 -0.60
CA VAL A 84 11.14 20.10 -1.90
C VAL A 84 11.18 18.58 -1.75
N TYR A 85 12.09 18.06 -0.92
CA TYR A 85 12.18 16.62 -0.65
C TYR A 85 10.90 16.02 -0.06
N SER A 86 10.29 16.70 0.91
CA SER A 86 9.02 16.28 1.50
C SER A 86 7.91 16.25 0.45
N LEU A 87 7.84 17.29 -0.39
CA LEU A 87 6.86 17.37 -1.47
C LEU A 87 7.04 16.23 -2.48
N ILE A 88 8.27 15.93 -2.88
CA ILE A 88 8.58 14.82 -3.80
C ILE A 88 8.11 13.50 -3.21
N LEU A 89 8.45 13.19 -1.96
CA LEU A 89 8.01 11.94 -1.33
C LEU A 89 6.49 11.82 -1.27
N ARG A 90 5.79 12.93 -1.00
CA ARG A 90 4.33 12.96 -0.99
C ARG A 90 3.73 12.72 -2.36
N ILE A 91 4.27 13.35 -3.41
CA ILE A 91 3.82 13.14 -4.79
C ILE A 91 4.06 11.68 -5.20
N LEU A 92 5.24 11.13 -4.89
CA LEU A 92 5.55 9.72 -5.17
C LEU A 92 4.63 8.76 -4.40
N ALA A 93 4.23 9.10 -3.17
CA ALA A 93 3.27 8.30 -2.40
C ALA A 93 1.87 8.34 -3.02
N ILE A 94 1.42 9.51 -3.51
CA ILE A 94 0.15 9.66 -4.24
C ILE A 94 0.20 8.84 -5.53
N PHE A 95 1.26 8.98 -6.32
CA PHE A 95 1.44 8.23 -7.55
C PHE A 95 1.40 6.73 -7.29
N SER A 96 2.19 6.26 -6.32
CA SER A 96 2.23 4.85 -5.94
C SER A 96 0.86 4.34 -5.48
N ALA A 97 0.12 5.14 -4.70
CA ALA A 97 -1.24 4.79 -4.29
C ALA A 97 -2.21 4.67 -5.45
N ILE A 98 -2.14 5.58 -6.43
CA ILE A 98 -2.96 5.49 -7.66
C ILE A 98 -2.61 4.22 -8.42
N VAL A 99 -1.33 3.90 -8.59
CA VAL A 99 -0.88 2.66 -9.27
C VAL A 99 -1.44 1.41 -8.56
N MET A 100 -1.43 1.40 -7.23
CA MET A 100 -1.95 0.29 -6.43
C MET A 100 -3.47 0.16 -6.54
N ILE A 101 -4.22 1.27 -6.58
CA ILE A 101 -5.69 1.22 -6.65
C ILE A 101 -6.19 1.04 -8.09
N ASN A 102 -5.41 1.44 -9.11
CA ASN A 102 -5.77 1.43 -10.54
C ASN A 102 -6.40 0.13 -11.06
N PRO A 103 -5.89 -1.07 -10.74
CA PRO A 103 -6.52 -2.33 -11.17
C PRO A 103 -7.92 -2.54 -10.57
N MET A 104 -8.22 -1.90 -9.44
CA MET A 104 -9.47 -2.10 -8.70
C MET A 104 -10.58 -1.14 -9.12
N ILE A 105 -10.24 0.04 -9.65
CA ILE A 105 -11.20 1.12 -9.92
C ILE A 105 -12.35 0.67 -10.82
N LEU A 106 -12.04 -0.09 -11.88
CA LEU A 106 -13.05 -0.59 -12.82
C LEU A 106 -13.91 -1.71 -12.24
N GLU A 107 -13.33 -2.49 -11.33
CA GLU A 107 -13.99 -3.66 -10.75
C GLU A 107 -14.91 -3.28 -9.58
N ILE A 108 -14.77 -2.09 -8.98
CA ILE A 108 -15.62 -1.61 -7.88
C ILE A 108 -17.11 -1.72 -8.23
N GLN A 109 -17.50 -1.25 -9.42
CA GLN A 109 -18.91 -1.30 -9.82
C GLN A 109 -19.38 -2.76 -10.00
N PHE A 110 -18.54 -3.62 -10.56
CA PHE A 110 -18.87 -5.04 -10.75
C PHE A 110 -18.90 -5.83 -9.43
N ILE A 111 -18.10 -5.45 -8.42
CA ILE A 111 -18.19 -5.97 -7.05
C ILE A 111 -19.51 -5.54 -6.42
N ILE A 112 -19.83 -4.24 -6.48
CA ILE A 112 -21.04 -3.67 -5.88
C ILE A 112 -22.28 -4.31 -6.50
N ASP A 113 -22.26 -4.53 -7.82
CA ASP A 113 -23.33 -5.20 -8.57
C ASP A 113 -23.37 -6.73 -8.35
N GLY A 114 -22.44 -7.32 -7.58
CA GLY A 114 -22.34 -8.76 -7.33
C GLY A 114 -21.93 -9.59 -8.55
N LYS A 115 -21.45 -8.95 -9.62
CA LYS A 115 -21.07 -9.59 -10.90
C LYS A 115 -19.66 -10.18 -10.87
N VAL A 116 -18.79 -9.65 -10.02
CA VAL A 116 -17.41 -10.09 -9.85
C VAL A 116 -17.12 -10.31 -8.37
N ASN A 117 -16.50 -11.46 -8.03
CA ASN A 117 -16.09 -11.73 -6.66
C ASN A 117 -14.96 -10.75 -6.29
N PHE A 118 -15.04 -10.11 -5.11
CA PHE A 118 -13.99 -9.21 -4.57
C PHE A 118 -12.58 -9.80 -4.67
N MET A 119 -12.49 -11.13 -4.56
CA MET A 119 -11.26 -11.90 -4.64
C MET A 119 -10.72 -12.06 -6.08
N ALA A 120 -11.55 -11.92 -7.11
CA ALA A 120 -11.14 -12.03 -8.52
C ALA A 120 -10.22 -10.89 -8.98
N ILE A 121 -10.10 -9.81 -8.20
CA ILE A 121 -9.42 -8.56 -8.55
C ILE A 121 -7.92 -8.60 -8.27
N ALA A 122 -7.45 -9.69 -7.68
CA ALA A 122 -6.04 -9.98 -7.48
C ALA A 122 -5.31 -10.32 -8.79
N THR A 123 -5.10 -9.32 -9.64
CA THR A 123 -4.22 -9.40 -10.81
C THR A 123 -2.88 -8.70 -10.55
N ALA A 124 -2.26 -8.84 -9.37
CA ALA A 124 -0.80 -8.76 -9.30
C ALA A 124 -0.26 -10.20 -9.34
N PRO A 125 0.29 -10.62 -10.48
CA PRO A 125 0.70 -11.99 -10.66
C PRO A 125 2.03 -12.27 -9.92
N GLY A 126 2.10 -13.36 -9.14
CA GLY A 126 3.38 -13.92 -8.69
C GLY A 126 3.62 -14.11 -7.18
N LEU A 127 2.61 -14.26 -6.33
CA LEU A 127 2.84 -14.38 -4.89
C LEU A 127 2.00 -15.45 -4.19
N ILE A 128 2.70 -16.34 -3.49
CA ILE A 128 2.17 -17.07 -2.34
C ILE A 128 2.00 -16.04 -1.23
N PHE A 129 0.92 -15.26 -1.26
CA PHE A 129 0.65 -14.29 -0.20
C PHE A 129 0.46 -15.05 1.11
N PRO A 130 1.20 -14.74 2.19
CA PRO A 130 0.88 -15.27 3.51
C PRO A 130 -0.51 -14.78 3.91
N GLY A 131 -1.53 -15.62 3.72
CA GLY A 131 -2.95 -15.33 3.93
C GLY A 131 -3.82 -15.24 2.67
N GLY A 132 -3.26 -15.49 1.48
CA GLY A 132 -4.00 -15.66 0.22
C GLY A 132 -4.53 -14.37 -0.41
N LEU A 133 -5.41 -14.54 -1.41
CA LEU A 133 -5.94 -13.49 -2.29
C LEU A 133 -6.59 -12.31 -1.55
N PHE A 134 -7.15 -12.57 -0.37
CA PHE A 134 -7.78 -11.55 0.47
C PHE A 134 -6.75 -10.57 1.02
N VAL A 135 -5.61 -11.08 1.51
CA VAL A 135 -4.55 -10.23 2.09
C VAL A 135 -4.01 -9.30 1.01
N HIS A 136 -3.77 -9.83 -0.18
CA HIS A 136 -3.30 -9.05 -1.30
C HIS A 136 -4.28 -7.93 -1.73
N VAL A 137 -5.54 -8.29 -1.97
CA VAL A 137 -6.56 -7.34 -2.44
C VAL A 137 -6.85 -6.29 -1.37
N PHE A 138 -7.08 -6.72 -0.13
CA PHE A 138 -7.50 -5.84 0.94
C PHE A 138 -6.35 -5.07 1.59
N PHE A 139 -5.27 -5.74 2.01
CA PHE A 139 -4.19 -5.07 2.75
C PHE A 139 -3.24 -4.33 1.81
N GLU A 140 -2.92 -4.89 0.66
CA GLU A 140 -1.90 -4.31 -0.21
C GLU A 140 -2.50 -3.28 -1.15
N HIS A 141 -3.49 -3.66 -1.98
CA HIS A 141 -4.07 -2.72 -2.94
C HIS A 141 -4.98 -1.66 -2.28
N TRP A 142 -5.97 -2.08 -1.49
CA TRP A 142 -6.90 -1.15 -0.85
C TRP A 142 -6.26 -0.38 0.30
N LEU A 143 -5.93 -1.07 1.40
CA LEU A 143 -5.46 -0.44 2.62
C LEU A 143 -4.09 0.24 2.40
N GLY A 144 -3.16 -0.44 1.74
CA GLY A 144 -1.86 0.13 1.36
C GLY A 144 -2.00 1.34 0.45
N GLY A 145 -2.89 1.29 -0.55
CA GLY A 145 -3.20 2.41 -1.43
C GLY A 145 -3.81 3.60 -0.69
N ILE A 146 -4.84 3.37 0.14
CA ILE A 146 -5.50 4.42 0.92
C ILE A 146 -4.53 5.06 1.92
N LEU A 147 -3.70 4.27 2.59
CA LEU A 147 -2.71 4.78 3.53
C LEU A 147 -1.63 5.60 2.81
N GLY A 148 -1.12 5.13 1.67
CA GLY A 148 -0.18 5.88 0.82
C GLY A 148 -0.77 7.20 0.30
N LEU A 149 -2.02 7.18 -0.15
CA LEU A 149 -2.74 8.39 -0.59
C LEU A 149 -2.92 9.37 0.56
N THR A 150 -3.32 8.88 1.74
CA THR A 150 -3.50 9.70 2.94
C THR A 150 -2.18 10.33 3.37
N LEU A 151 -1.07 9.59 3.28
CA LEU A 151 0.27 10.11 3.56
C LEU A 151 0.67 11.24 2.61
N GLY A 152 0.37 11.08 1.33
CA GLY A 152 0.67 12.10 0.34
C GLY A 152 -0.19 13.37 0.48
N ILE A 153 -1.50 13.22 0.66
CA ILE A 153 -2.43 14.36 0.71
C ILE A 153 -2.44 15.02 2.09
N LYS A 154 -2.58 14.23 3.16
CA LYS A 154 -2.74 14.71 4.55
C LYS A 154 -1.82 13.97 5.54
N PRO A 155 -0.49 14.14 5.43
CA PRO A 155 0.47 13.49 6.34
C PRO A 155 0.27 13.86 7.83
N LYS A 156 -0.38 15.00 8.11
CA LYS A 156 -0.71 15.46 9.47
C LYS A 156 -1.56 14.45 10.26
N ILE A 157 -2.36 13.62 9.59
CA ILE A 157 -3.19 12.59 10.25
C ILE A 157 -2.31 11.62 11.07
N PHE A 158 -1.13 11.29 10.55
CA PHE A 158 -0.19 10.36 11.17
C PHE A 158 0.66 11.00 12.28
N SER A 159 0.70 12.35 12.37
CA SER A 159 1.46 13.05 13.41
C SER A 159 0.96 12.77 14.84
N ALA A 160 -0.30 12.34 14.98
CA ALA A 160 -0.90 11.94 16.25
C ALA A 160 -0.24 10.68 16.87
N LEU A 161 0.52 9.91 16.09
CA LEU A 161 1.25 8.71 16.54
C LEU A 161 2.47 9.02 17.42
N LYS A 162 2.95 10.28 17.41
CA LYS A 162 4.15 10.72 18.14
C LYS A 162 4.08 10.49 19.66
N ARG A 163 2.91 10.59 20.29
CA ARG A 163 2.83 10.69 21.76
C ARG A 163 2.96 9.37 22.53
N VAL A 164 3.06 8.22 21.85
CA VAL A 164 3.18 6.91 22.52
C VAL A 164 4.52 6.72 23.22
N LEU A 165 5.62 7.07 22.55
CA LEU A 165 6.96 6.72 23.04
C LEU A 165 7.52 7.73 24.06
N LEU A 166 6.99 8.95 24.09
CA LEU A 166 7.45 10.00 25.01
C LEU A 166 6.82 9.91 26.40
N LYS A 167 5.70 9.21 26.55
CA LYS A 167 5.00 9.13 27.85
C LYS A 167 5.59 8.07 28.80
N ASN A 168 6.31 7.08 28.27
CA ASN A 168 6.92 6.00 29.04
C ASN A 168 8.41 6.24 29.33
N ARG A 169 8.90 7.49 29.19
CA ARG A 169 10.30 7.88 29.45
C ARG A 169 10.43 8.99 30.51
N LEU A 170 9.42 9.15 31.36
CA LEU A 170 9.44 10.03 32.53
C LEU A 170 9.09 9.21 33.77
#